data_AF-A0A1B1YIZ5-F1
#
_entry.id   AF-A0A1B1YIZ5-F1
#
_cell.length_a   1.000
_cell.length_b   1.000
_cell.length_c   1.000
_cell.angle_alpha   90.00
_cell.angle_beta   90.00
_cell.angle_gamma   90.00
#
_symmetry.space_group_name_H-M   'P 1'
#
loop_
_entity.id
_entity.type
_entity.pdbx_description
1 polymer ?
#
loop_
_entity_poly.entity_id
_entity_poly.type
_entity_poly.pdbx_seq_one_letter_code
_entity_poly.pdbx_strand_id
1 'polypeptide(L)'
;MEILTLLDALEDAIENAVSVPFSGKCMVDRNEILEIIQDIRLKLPDDLKQAKWISKERSRILAEAQQEADNIIKNAESRISALVNEHEISRKAQEQAETIINNAKKNAREIRLGTREYADSILGKVEEMLTEMLEIVKENRNELKQK
;
A
#
# COMPACT_ATOMS: atom_id res chain seq x y z
N MET A 1 8.31 -7.39 -45.88
CA MET A 1 9.57 -6.92 -46.53
C MET A 1 9.55 -7.12 -48.04
N GLU A 2 8.76 -8.06 -48.56
CA GLU A 2 8.62 -8.31 -50.01
C GLU A 2 7.97 -7.16 -50.81
N ILE A 3 7.15 -6.32 -50.18
CA ILE A 3 6.54 -5.16 -50.87
C ILE A 3 7.55 -4.06 -51.16
N LEU A 4 8.50 -3.83 -50.25
CA LEU A 4 9.55 -2.84 -50.48
C LEU A 4 10.42 -3.26 -51.65
N THR A 5 10.79 -4.54 -51.72
CA THR A 5 11.54 -5.07 -52.88
C THR A 5 10.77 -5.00 -54.20
N LEU A 6 9.43 -5.12 -54.17
CA LEU A 6 8.59 -4.94 -55.37
C LEU A 6 8.47 -3.47 -55.78
N LEU A 7 8.46 -2.55 -54.80
CA LEU A 7 8.50 -1.11 -55.06
C LEU A 7 9.87 -0.69 -55.61
N ASP A 8 10.96 -1.21 -55.04
CA ASP A 8 12.32 -0.98 -55.52
C ASP A 8 12.48 -1.54 -56.95
N ALA A 9 11.95 -2.72 -57.24
CA ALA A 9 11.94 -3.28 -58.60
C ALA A 9 11.11 -2.44 -59.60
N LEU A 10 10.00 -1.86 -59.14
CA LEU A 10 9.19 -0.94 -59.95
C LEU A 10 9.94 0.36 -60.22
N GLU A 11 10.65 0.88 -59.23
CA GLU A 11 11.48 2.08 -59.32
C GLU A 11 12.64 1.85 -60.29
N ASP A 12 13.38 0.74 -60.13
CA ASP A 12 14.46 0.32 -61.02
C ASP A 12 13.99 0.15 -62.47
N ALA A 13 12.81 -0.45 -62.69
CA ALA A 13 12.24 -0.63 -64.02
C ALA A 13 11.91 0.70 -64.70
N ILE A 14 11.55 1.74 -63.92
CA ILE A 14 11.26 3.09 -64.43
C ILE A 14 12.55 3.89 -64.63
N GLU A 15 13.53 3.78 -63.73
CA GLU A 15 14.82 4.47 -63.83
C GLU A 15 15.66 3.98 -65.02
N ASN A 16 15.64 2.67 -65.30
CA ASN A 16 16.39 2.07 -66.40
C ASN A 16 15.64 2.11 -67.75
N ALA A 17 14.45 2.71 -67.79
CA ALA A 17 13.61 2.78 -68.98
C ALA A 17 14.18 3.70 -70.07
N VAL A 18 13.93 3.34 -71.34
CA VAL A 18 14.43 4.13 -72.47
C VAL A 18 13.72 5.48 -72.51
N SER A 19 14.47 6.57 -72.26
CA SER A 19 13.93 7.92 -72.29
C SER A 19 13.68 8.41 -73.72
N VAL A 20 12.52 9.02 -73.95
CA VAL A 20 12.12 9.57 -75.24
C VAL A 20 12.59 11.03 -75.35
N PRO A 21 13.47 11.38 -76.34
CA PRO A 21 14.05 12.71 -76.48
C PRO A 21 13.00 13.82 -76.51
N PHE A 22 13.30 14.95 -75.86
CA PHE A 22 12.46 16.15 -75.80
C PHE A 22 11.07 15.99 -75.14
N SER A 23 10.77 14.85 -74.49
CA SER A 23 9.40 14.58 -73.99
C SER A 23 9.25 14.29 -72.50
N GLY A 24 10.34 14.12 -71.73
CA GLY A 24 10.28 13.77 -70.29
C GLY A 24 9.60 12.43 -69.99
N LYS A 25 9.33 11.62 -71.03
CA LYS A 25 8.67 10.32 -70.94
C LYS A 25 9.69 9.21 -71.11
N CYS A 26 9.47 8.08 -70.45
CA CYS A 26 10.21 6.86 -70.65
C CYS A 26 9.33 5.76 -71.26
N MET A 27 9.97 4.82 -71.96
CA MET A 27 9.35 3.63 -72.54
C MET A 27 9.68 2.43 -71.65
N VAL A 28 8.64 1.84 -71.09
CA VAL A 28 8.71 0.68 -70.17
C VAL A 28 7.99 -0.52 -70.77
N ASP A 29 8.38 -1.73 -70.38
CA ASP A 29 7.61 -2.92 -70.69
C ASP A 29 6.30 -2.89 -69.89
N ARG A 30 5.19 -2.76 -70.60
CA ARG A 30 3.86 -2.72 -70.01
C ARG A 30 3.55 -3.98 -69.21
N ASN A 31 3.97 -5.16 -69.67
CA ASN A 31 3.63 -6.43 -69.04
C ASN A 31 4.37 -6.58 -67.71
N GLU A 32 5.67 -6.27 -67.71
CA GLU A 32 6.52 -6.30 -66.50
C GLU A 32 6.00 -5.36 -65.41
N ILE A 33 5.71 -4.11 -65.76
CA ILE A 33 5.17 -3.11 -64.81
C ILE A 33 3.80 -3.54 -64.26
N LEU A 34 2.93 -4.08 -65.10
CA LEU A 34 1.61 -4.53 -64.67
C LEU A 34 1.69 -5.75 -63.75
N GLU A 35 2.64 -6.66 -63.96
CA GLU A 35 2.88 -7.82 -63.10
C GLU A 35 3.37 -7.38 -61.72
N ILE A 36 4.36 -6.48 -61.65
CA ILE A 36 4.86 -5.92 -60.39
C ILE A 36 3.74 -5.20 -59.62
N ILE A 37 2.92 -4.38 -60.30
CA ILE A 37 1.77 -3.71 -59.68
C ILE A 37 0.73 -4.71 -59.16
N GLN A 38 0.51 -5.81 -59.88
CA GLN A 38 -0.44 -6.84 -59.48
C GLN A 38 0.03 -7.60 -58.24
N ASP A 39 1.32 -7.92 -58.16
CA ASP A 39 1.93 -8.56 -56.99
C ASP A 39 1.89 -7.66 -55.76
N ILE A 40 2.18 -6.35 -55.92
CA ILE A 40 2.01 -5.36 -54.85
C ILE A 40 0.56 -5.34 -54.38
N ARG A 41 -0.42 -5.33 -55.30
CA ARG A 41 -1.85 -5.30 -54.95
C ARG A 41 -2.30 -6.55 -54.20
N LEU A 42 -1.72 -7.70 -54.51
CA LEU A 42 -2.04 -8.96 -53.84
C LEU A 42 -1.42 -9.04 -52.43
N LYS A 43 -0.18 -8.59 -52.27
CA LYS A 43 0.58 -8.73 -51.01
C LYS A 43 0.35 -7.58 -50.02
N LEU A 44 0.11 -6.36 -50.50
CA LEU A 44 -0.08 -5.17 -49.65
C LEU A 44 -1.22 -5.25 -48.63
N PRO A 45 -2.41 -5.77 -48.97
CA PRO A 45 -3.50 -5.85 -48.00
C PRO A 45 -3.19 -6.74 -46.79
N ASP A 46 -2.44 -7.83 -46.98
CA ASP A 46 -2.18 -8.79 -45.92
C ASP A 46 -1.07 -8.31 -44.98
N ASP A 47 0.00 -7.69 -45.50
CA ASP A 47 1.01 -7.01 -44.68
C ASP A 47 0.39 -5.88 -43.83
N LEU A 48 -0.53 -5.10 -44.40
CA LEU A 48 -1.25 -4.05 -43.65
C LEU A 48 -2.19 -4.61 -42.59
N LYS A 49 -2.89 -5.72 -42.87
CA LYS A 49 -3.71 -6.42 -41.86
C LYS A 49 -2.85 -6.95 -40.74
N GLN A 50 -1.71 -7.57 -41.04
CA GLN A 50 -0.79 -8.10 -40.05
C GLN A 50 -0.22 -6.98 -39.16
N ALA A 51 0.19 -5.86 -39.74
CA ALA A 51 0.67 -4.70 -38.98
C ALA A 51 -0.41 -4.15 -38.03
N LYS A 52 -1.65 -4.00 -38.50
CA LYS A 52 -2.79 -3.58 -37.67
C LYS A 52 -3.08 -4.59 -36.57
N TRP A 53 -3.00 -5.89 -36.87
CA TRP A 53 -3.22 -6.94 -35.89
C TRP A 53 -2.15 -6.91 -34.79
N ILE A 54 -0.86 -6.84 -35.16
CA ILE A 54 0.25 -6.73 -34.20
C ILE A 54 0.08 -5.50 -33.30
N SER A 55 -0.30 -4.35 -33.88
CA SER A 55 -0.53 -3.13 -33.09
C SER A 55 -1.67 -3.32 -32.09
N LYS A 56 -2.78 -3.92 -32.50
CA LYS A 56 -3.93 -4.18 -31.61
C LYS A 56 -3.58 -5.18 -30.52
N GLU A 57 -2.86 -6.24 -30.88
CA GLU A 57 -2.44 -7.29 -29.96
C GLU A 57 -1.47 -6.77 -28.91
N ARG A 58 -0.50 -5.93 -29.31
CA ARG A 58 0.38 -5.23 -28.38
C ARG A 58 -0.40 -4.38 -27.38
N SER A 59 -1.38 -3.60 -27.85
CA SER A 59 -2.22 -2.78 -26.96
C SER A 59 -3.03 -3.65 -25.98
N ARG A 60 -3.55 -4.80 -26.44
CA ARG A 60 -4.26 -5.76 -25.59
C ARG A 60 -3.35 -6.30 -24.49
N ILE A 61 -2.17 -6.79 -24.85
CA ILE A 61 -1.19 -7.34 -23.90
C ILE A 61 -0.79 -6.30 -22.85
N LEU A 62 -0.56 -5.05 -23.26
CA LEU A 62 -0.22 -3.99 -22.31
C LEU A 62 -1.35 -3.68 -21.34
N ALA A 63 -2.60 -3.65 -21.82
CA ALA A 63 -3.75 -3.43 -20.95
C ALA A 63 -3.95 -4.57 -19.95
N GLU A 64 -3.79 -5.82 -20.40
CA GLU A 64 -3.86 -7.01 -19.54
C GLU A 64 -2.75 -7.02 -18.49
N ALA A 65 -1.52 -6.69 -18.87
CA ALA A 65 -0.39 -6.60 -17.94
C ALA A 65 -0.59 -5.49 -16.89
N GLN A 66 -1.13 -4.32 -17.29
CA GLN A 66 -1.44 -3.25 -16.36
C GLN A 66 -2.54 -3.66 -15.37
N GLN A 67 -3.60 -4.29 -15.87
CA GLN A 67 -4.69 -4.78 -15.03
C GLN A 67 -4.21 -5.84 -14.03
N GLU A 68 -3.33 -6.74 -14.46
CA GLU A 68 -2.74 -7.75 -13.58
C GLU A 68 -1.83 -7.12 -12.52
N ALA A 69 -1.02 -6.12 -12.89
CA ALA A 69 -0.21 -5.38 -11.93
C ALA A 69 -1.07 -4.68 -10.87
N ASP A 70 -2.16 -4.03 -11.29
CA ASP A 70 -3.10 -3.38 -10.37
C ASP A 70 -3.78 -4.39 -9.44
N ASN A 71 -4.15 -5.57 -9.97
CA ASN A 71 -4.70 -6.67 -9.17
C ASN A 71 -3.68 -7.20 -8.15
N ILE A 72 -2.42 -7.37 -8.52
CA ILE A 72 -1.35 -7.82 -7.61
C ILE A 72 -1.19 -6.83 -6.46
N ILE A 73 -1.12 -5.53 -6.75
CA ILE A 73 -0.98 -4.48 -5.72
C ILE A 73 -2.18 -4.53 -4.77
N LYS A 74 -3.40 -4.53 -5.31
CA LYS A 74 -4.63 -4.58 -4.50
C LYS A 74 -4.70 -5.83 -3.62
N ASN A 75 -4.30 -6.98 -4.14
CA ASN A 75 -4.26 -8.23 -3.37
C ASN A 75 -3.19 -8.18 -2.28
N ALA A 76 -2.03 -7.59 -2.55
CA ALA A 76 -0.97 -7.41 -1.56
C ALA A 76 -1.42 -6.48 -0.42
N GLU A 77 -2.02 -5.34 -0.73
CA GLU A 77 -2.57 -4.40 0.25
C GLU A 77 -3.64 -5.06 1.14
N SER A 78 -4.59 -5.78 0.53
CA SER A 78 -5.62 -6.53 1.24
C SER A 78 -5.00 -7.56 2.19
N ARG A 79 -4.00 -8.31 1.73
CA ARG A 79 -3.30 -9.31 2.55
C ARG A 79 -2.49 -8.67 3.68
N ILE A 80 -1.84 -7.54 3.45
CA ILE A 80 -1.14 -6.78 4.50
C ILE A 80 -2.14 -6.31 5.55
N SER A 81 -3.28 -5.76 5.14
CA SER A 81 -4.31 -5.33 6.09
C SER A 81 -4.86 -6.50 6.90
N ALA A 82 -5.07 -7.66 6.28
CA ALA A 82 -5.48 -8.87 7.00
C ALA A 82 -4.40 -9.32 8.00
N LEU A 83 -3.13 -9.35 7.58
CA LEU A 83 -2.00 -9.73 8.43
C LEU A 83 -1.81 -8.79 9.62
N VAL A 84 -2.02 -7.48 9.46
CA VAL A 84 -1.94 -6.51 10.57
C VAL A 84 -3.07 -6.71 11.58
N ASN A 85 -4.28 -6.99 11.10
CA ASN A 85 -5.43 -7.26 11.96
C ASN A 85 -5.33 -8.63 12.66
N GLU A 86 -4.76 -9.63 11.99
CA GLU A 86 -4.56 -10.98 12.55
C GLU A 86 -3.29 -11.15 13.37
N HIS A 87 -2.36 -10.18 13.36
CA HIS A 87 -1.07 -10.40 14.01
C HIS A 87 -1.26 -10.55 15.52
N GLU A 88 -0.82 -11.69 16.04
CA GLU A 88 -0.69 -11.99 17.47
C GLU A 88 -0.03 -10.87 18.27
N ILE A 89 0.75 -9.99 17.61
CA ILE A 89 1.40 -8.83 18.23
C ILE A 89 0.35 -7.84 18.74
N SER A 90 -0.67 -7.49 17.95
CA SER A 90 -1.73 -6.58 18.38
C SER A 90 -2.54 -7.19 19.53
N ARG A 91 -2.85 -8.49 19.45
CA ARG A 91 -3.54 -9.22 20.53
C ARG A 91 -2.69 -9.31 21.79
N LYS A 92 -1.41 -9.71 21.69
CA LYS A 92 -0.45 -9.76 22.81
C LYS A 92 -0.24 -8.38 23.41
N ALA A 93 -0.21 -7.33 22.61
CA ALA A 93 -0.10 -5.95 23.09
C ALA A 93 -1.36 -5.54 23.88
N GLN A 94 -2.56 -5.91 23.41
CA GLN A 94 -3.80 -5.70 24.17
C GLN A 94 -3.82 -6.48 25.49
N GLU A 95 -3.48 -7.77 25.47
CA GLU A 95 -3.39 -8.61 26.69
C GLU A 95 -2.38 -8.05 27.69
N GLN A 96 -1.22 -7.59 27.24
CA GLN A 96 -0.21 -6.94 28.09
C GLN A 96 -0.71 -5.62 28.65
N ALA A 97 -1.35 -4.78 27.83
CA ALA A 97 -1.94 -3.52 28.29
C ALA A 97 -2.99 -3.75 29.37
N GLU A 98 -3.86 -4.75 29.19
CA GLU A 98 -4.88 -5.10 30.17
C GLU A 98 -4.26 -5.62 31.47
N THR A 99 -3.20 -6.43 31.37
CA THR A 99 -2.42 -6.89 32.54
C THR A 99 -1.78 -5.72 33.29
N ILE A 100 -1.17 -4.76 32.58
CA ILE A 100 -0.58 -3.55 33.18
C ILE A 100 -1.65 -2.73 33.91
N ILE A 101 -2.81 -2.51 33.30
CA ILE A 101 -3.92 -1.75 33.89
C ILE A 101 -4.43 -2.46 35.14
N ASN A 102 -4.61 -3.78 35.11
CA ASN A 102 -5.08 -4.54 36.25
C ASN A 102 -4.08 -4.51 37.41
N ASN A 103 -2.79 -4.65 37.13
CA ASN A 103 -1.72 -4.51 38.13
C ASN A 103 -1.68 -3.11 38.72
N ALA A 104 -1.78 -2.07 37.89
CA ALA A 104 -1.83 -0.68 38.35
C ALA A 104 -3.04 -0.43 39.27
N LYS A 105 -4.22 -0.93 38.91
CA LYS A 105 -5.43 -0.85 39.75
C LYS A 105 -5.26 -1.58 41.07
N LYS A 106 -4.64 -2.77 41.06
CA LYS A 106 -4.38 -3.55 42.27
C LYS A 106 -3.42 -2.80 43.21
N ASN A 107 -2.28 -2.35 42.69
CA ASN A 107 -1.31 -1.57 43.46
C ASN A 107 -1.93 -0.29 44.03
N ALA A 108 -2.72 0.43 43.24
CA ALA A 108 -3.42 1.63 43.72
C ALA A 108 -4.39 1.33 44.87
N ARG A 109 -5.09 0.18 44.84
CA ARG A 109 -5.95 -0.26 45.95
C ARG A 109 -5.14 -0.59 47.19
N GLU A 110 -4.04 -1.31 47.05
CA GLU A 110 -3.15 -1.69 48.16
C GLU A 110 -2.55 -0.45 48.83
N ILE A 111 -2.01 0.49 48.04
CA ILE A 111 -1.49 1.77 48.55
C ILE A 111 -2.57 2.53 49.32
N ARG A 112 -3.79 2.60 48.78
CA ARG A 112 -4.90 3.30 49.42
C ARG A 112 -5.31 2.65 50.73
N LEU A 113 -5.30 1.32 50.80
CA LEU A 113 -5.63 0.58 52.03
C LEU A 113 -4.54 0.78 53.08
N GLY A 114 -3.28 0.55 52.71
CA GLY A 114 -2.14 0.73 53.62
C GLY A 114 -2.02 2.17 54.14
N THR A 115 -2.34 3.17 53.30
CA THR A 115 -2.38 4.57 53.73
C THR A 115 -3.49 4.84 54.74
N ARG A 116 -4.66 4.21 54.58
CA ARG A 116 -5.76 4.30 55.55
C ARG A 116 -5.40 3.67 56.88
N GLU A 117 -4.85 2.46 56.85
CA GLU A 117 -4.39 1.75 58.06
C GLU A 117 -3.30 2.54 58.78
N TYR A 118 -2.36 3.13 58.04
CA TYR A 118 -1.34 4.00 58.61
C TYR A 118 -1.95 5.25 59.26
N ALA A 119 -2.87 5.94 58.56
CA ALA A 119 -3.54 7.11 59.11
C ALA A 119 -4.33 6.78 60.38
N ASP A 120 -5.05 5.66 60.40
CA ASP A 120 -5.80 5.17 61.56
C ASP A 120 -4.87 4.88 62.74
N SER A 121 -3.73 4.21 62.50
CA SER A 121 -2.72 3.97 63.54
C SER A 121 -2.17 5.25 64.15
N ILE A 122 -1.91 6.27 63.32
CA ILE A 122 -1.44 7.57 63.80
C ILE A 122 -2.52 8.28 64.61
N LEU A 123 -3.77 8.28 64.13
CA LEU A 123 -4.89 8.88 64.85
C LEU A 123 -5.15 8.18 66.19
N GLY A 124 -5.08 6.84 66.23
CA GLY A 124 -5.21 6.07 67.47
C GLY A 124 -4.14 6.42 68.50
N LYS A 125 -2.88 6.59 68.08
CA LYS A 125 -1.80 7.06 68.98
C LYS A 125 -2.08 8.47 69.53
N VAL A 126 -2.59 9.37 68.69
CA VAL A 126 -2.96 10.72 69.12
C VAL A 126 -4.12 10.67 70.12
N GLU A 127 -5.12 9.82 69.89
CA GLU A 127 -6.24 9.62 70.80
C GLU A 127 -5.79 9.12 72.17
N GLU A 128 -4.88 8.13 72.21
CA GLU A 128 -4.30 7.58 73.44
C GLU A 128 -3.56 8.67 74.24
N MET A 129 -2.68 9.43 73.57
CA MET A 129 -1.95 10.54 74.19
C MET A 129 -2.87 11.62 74.76
N LEU A 130 -3.93 11.98 74.02
CA LEU A 130 -4.91 12.97 74.48
C LEU A 130 -5.72 12.47 75.68
N THR A 131 -5.99 11.16 75.74
CA THR A 131 -6.72 10.54 76.84
C THR A 131 -5.88 10.56 78.12
N GLU A 132 -4.61 10.15 78.05
CA GLU A 132 -3.66 10.28 79.17
C GLU A 132 -3.57 11.73 79.66
N MET A 133 -3.43 12.68 78.73
CA MET A 133 -3.30 14.09 79.10
C MET A 133 -4.58 14.64 79.75
N LEU A 134 -5.76 14.20 79.29
CA LEU A 134 -7.04 14.54 79.91
C LEU A 134 -7.14 13.96 81.34
N GLU A 135 -6.65 12.75 81.55
CA GLU A 135 -6.65 12.09 82.85
C GLU A 135 -5.76 12.83 83.86
N ILE A 136 -4.55 13.21 83.45
CA ILE A 136 -3.64 14.06 84.23
C ILE A 136 -4.32 15.39 84.59
N VAL A 137 -5.02 16.04 83.65
CA VAL A 137 -5.75 17.29 83.93
C VAL A 137 -6.89 17.07 84.92
N LYS A 138 -7.62 15.95 84.84
CA LYS A 138 -8.68 15.62 85.80
C LYS A 138 -8.12 15.39 87.20
N GLU A 139 -7.03 14.66 87.33
CA GLU A 139 -6.33 14.44 88.61
C GLU A 139 -5.90 15.78 89.23
N ASN A 140 -5.18 16.61 88.49
CA ASN A 140 -4.75 17.94 88.95
C ASN A 140 -5.94 18.82 89.40
N ARG A 141 -7.06 18.78 88.68
CA ARG A 141 -8.29 19.50 89.07
C ARG A 141 -8.93 18.96 90.34
N ASN A 142 -8.87 17.65 90.58
CA ASN A 142 -9.41 17.03 91.79
C ASN A 142 -8.55 17.39 93.00
N GLU A 143 -7.22 17.40 92.87
CA GLU A 143 -6.31 17.84 93.95
C GLU A 143 -6.59 19.29 94.40
N LEU A 144 -6.82 20.19 93.45
CA LEU A 144 -7.17 21.59 93.75
C LEU A 144 -8.51 21.75 94.46
N LYS A 145 -9.43 20.79 94.36
CA LYS A 145 -10.73 20.82 95.04
C LYS A 145 -10.69 20.22 96.45
N GLN A 146 -9.65 19.46 96.78
CA GLN A 146 -9.49 18.81 98.10
C GLN A 146 -8.66 19.65 99.08
N LYS A 147 -8.12 20.80 98.64
CA LYS A 147 -7.56 21.85 99.49
C LYS A 147 -8.57 22.97 99.70
#